data_AF-A0A2X2JS30-F1
#
_entry.id   AF-A0A2X2JS30-F1
#
_cell.length_a   1.000
_cell.length_b   1.000
_cell.length_c   1.000
_cell.angle_alpha   90.00
_cell.angle_beta   90.00
_cell.angle_gamma   90.00
#
_symmetry.space_group_name_H-M   'P 1'
#
loop_
_entity.id
_entity.type
_entity.pdbx_description
1 polymer ?
#
loop_
_entity_poly.entity_id
_entity_poly.type
_entity_poly.pdbx_seq_one_letter_code
_entity_poly.pdbx_strand_id
1 'polypeptide(L)' 'MLFNKVAMRPGSVTTVAFADGKYLFGLSGNPSACFTGFELFVKPAVNICVAH' A
#
# COMPACT_ATOMS: atom_id res chain seq x y z
N MET A 1 12.97 1.31 1.31
CA MET A 1 11.82 1.70 0.47
C MET A 1 11.60 0.59 -0.55
N LEU A 2 10.38 0.04 -0.68
CA LEU A 2 10.08 -1.07 -1.60
C LEU A 2 9.68 -0.56 -2.99
N PHE A 3 8.83 0.46 -3.05
CA PHE A 3 8.54 1.20 -4.28
C PHE A 3 8.03 2.60 -3.97
N ASN A 4 8.34 3.54 -4.85
CA ASN A 4 7.86 4.92 -4.83
C ASN A 4 7.16 5.18 -6.16
N LYS A 5 5.87 5.48 -6.12
CA LYS A 5 4.95 5.57 -7.26
C LYS A 5 4.72 4.26 -8.00
N VAL A 6 3.54 3.69 -7.81
CA VAL A 6 3.07 2.55 -8.62
C VAL A 6 2.47 3.06 -9.93
N ALA A 7 2.77 2.37 -11.04
CA ALA A 7 2.09 2.63 -12.31
C ALA A 7 0.62 2.14 -12.26
N MET A 8 -0.25 2.87 -11.56
CA MET A 8 -1.68 2.60 -11.47
C MET A 8 -2.52 3.86 -11.65
N ARG A 9 -3.78 3.70 -12.08
CA ARG A 9 -4.76 4.78 -12.16
C ARG A 9 -6.11 4.30 -11.59
N PRO A 10 -6.76 5.08 -10.70
CA PRO A 10 -6.21 6.22 -9.95
C PRO A 10 -5.18 5.76 -8.89
N GLY A 11 -4.33 6.67 -8.38
CA GLY A 11 -3.45 6.38 -7.24
C GLY A 11 -1.98 6.11 -7.55
N SER A 12 -1.43 6.70 -8.61
CA SER A 12 -0.01 6.53 -8.98
C SER A 12 1.01 6.98 -7.93
N VAL A 13 0.59 7.70 -6.87
CA VAL A 13 1.46 8.16 -5.78
C VAL A 13 1.66 7.15 -4.65
N THR A 14 1.04 5.96 -4.73
CA THR A 14 1.18 4.92 -3.71
C THR A 14 2.63 4.46 -3.56
N THR A 15 3.07 4.34 -2.31
CA THR A 15 4.44 4.03 -1.90
C THR A 15 4.39 2.97 -0.79
N VAL A 16 5.32 2.02 -0.80
CA VAL A 16 5.48 1.07 0.31
C VAL A 16 6.94 1.00 0.73
N ALA A 17 7.16 0.89 2.03
CA ALA A 17 8.47 0.70 2.63
C ALA A 17 8.41 -0.38 3.70
N PHE A 18 9.58 -0.94 4.03
CA PHE A 18 9.76 -1.82 5.16
C PHE A 18 10.83 -1.19 6.06
N ALA A 19 10.50 -1.02 7.34
CA ALA A 19 11.38 -0.42 8.34
C ALA A 19 11.08 -1.04 9.70
N ASP A 20 12.12 -1.35 10.48
CA ASP A 20 12.00 -1.88 11.86
C ASP A 20 11.07 -3.11 11.98
N GLY A 21 11.14 -4.02 11.00
CA GLY A 21 10.30 -5.22 10.98
C GLY A 21 8.84 -4.96 10.59
N LYS A 22 8.48 -3.75 10.16
CA LYS A 22 7.11 -3.34 9.85
C LYS A 22 6.97 -2.85 8.42
N TYR A 23 5.83 -3.15 7.80
CA TYR A 23 5.44 -2.58 6.52
C TYR A 23 4.78 -1.22 6.72
N LEU A 24 5.22 -0.23 5.93
CA LEU A 24 4.69 1.13 5.91
C LEU A 24 4.06 1.38 4.52
N PHE A 25 2.77 1.70 4.50
CA PHE A 25 2.01 1.98 3.28
C PHE A 25 1.66 3.47 3.20
N GLY A 26 2.27 4.18 2.26
CA GLY A 26 1.88 5.55 1.89
C GLY A 26 0.88 5.51 0.75
N LEU A 27 -0.41 5.72 1.05
CA LEU A 27 -1.48 5.75 0.05
C LEU A 27 -1.74 7.17 -0.48
N SER A 28 -2.54 7.27 -1.54
CA SER A 28 -2.98 8.56 -2.08
C SER A 28 -3.86 9.32 -1.07
N GLY A 29 -3.74 10.66 -1.02
CA GLY A 29 -4.66 11.50 -0.24
C GLY A 29 -6.06 11.64 -0.86
N ASN A 30 -6.27 11.17 -2.09
CA ASN A 30 -7.59 11.14 -2.70
C ASN A 30 -8.40 9.94 -2.15
N PRO A 31 -9.64 10.11 -1.64
CA PRO A 31 -10.40 9.03 -1.01
C PRO A 31 -10.60 7.79 -1.89
N SER A 32 -10.96 7.99 -3.17
CA SER A 32 -11.20 6.89 -4.10
C SER A 32 -9.93 6.11 -4.44
N ALA A 33 -8.82 6.82 -4.61
CA ALA A 33 -7.52 6.21 -4.88
C ALA A 33 -6.94 5.51 -3.64
N CYS A 34 -7.16 6.06 -2.44
CA CYS A 34 -6.76 5.46 -1.17
C CYS A 34 -7.49 4.14 -0.93
N PHE A 35 -8.82 4.11 -1.11
CA PHE A 35 -9.62 2.89 -0.97
C PHE A 35 -9.13 1.78 -1.92
N THR A 36 -8.90 2.14 -3.18
CA THR A 36 -8.33 1.20 -4.18
C THR A 36 -6.95 0.69 -3.76
N GLY A 37 -6.07 1.58 -3.30
CA GLY A 37 -4.74 1.20 -2.81
C GLY A 37 -4.78 0.32 -1.54
N PHE A 38 -5.74 0.53 -0.65
CA PHE A 38 -5.93 -0.32 0.52
C PHE A 38 -6.30 -1.76 0.12
N GLU A 39 -7.30 -1.92 -0.74
CA GLU A 39 -7.74 -3.24 -1.20
C GLU A 39 -6.65 -3.99 -1.99
N LEU A 40 -5.85 -3.28 -2.79
CA LEU A 40 -4.80 -3.89 -3.62
C LEU A 40 -3.50 -4.19 -2.87
N PHE A 41 -3.12 -3.41 -1.87
CA PHE A 41 -1.80 -3.54 -1.22
C PHE A 41 -1.89 -3.86 0.27
N VAL A 42 -2.71 -3.12 1.02
CA VAL A 42 -2.73 -3.24 2.49
C VAL A 42 -3.46 -4.50 2.93
N LYS A 43 -4.67 -4.72 2.42
CA LYS A 43 -5.50 -5.88 2.75
C LYS A 43 -4.81 -7.23 2.48
N PRO A 44 -4.22 -7.48 1.29
CA PRO A 44 -3.50 -8.73 1.06
C PRO A 44 -2.27 -8.87 1.96
N ALA A 45 -1.54 -7.78 2.23
CA ALA A 45 -0.40 -7.82 3.15
C ALA A 45 -0.82 -8.20 4.58
N VAL A 46 -1.91 -7.62 5.09
CA VAL A 46 -2.45 -7.98 6.41
C VAL A 46 -2.92 -9.43 6.44
N ASN A 47 -3.63 -9.90 5.42
CA ASN A 47 -4.12 -11.28 5.37
C ASN A 47 -2.96 -12.30 5.37
N ILE A 48 -1.88 -12.01 4.66
CA ILE A 48 -0.67 -12.85 4.69
C ILE A 48 -0.03 -12.80 6.09
N CYS A 49 0.11 -11.62 6.69
CA CYS A 49 0.73 -11.47 8.00
C CYS A 49 -0.07 -12.10 9.15
N VAL A 50 -1.41 -12.18 9.05
CA VAL A 50 -2.27 -12.73 10.11
C VAL A 50 -2.53 -14.23 9.94
N ALA A 51 -2.35 -14.78 8.74
CA ALA A 51 -2.47 -16.22 8.49
C ALA A 51 -1.21 -17.03 8.92
N HIS A 52 -0.18 -16.35 9.42
CA HIS A 52 1.05 -16.91 9.98
C HIS A 52 1.14 -16.59 11.48
#